data_AF-A0A379T834-F1
#
_entry.id   AF-A0A379T834-F1
#
_cell.length_a   1.000
_cell.length_b   1.000
_cell.length_c   1.000
_cell.angle_alpha   90.00
_cell.angle_beta   90.00
_cell.angle_gamma   90.00
#
_symmetry.space_group_name_H-M   'P 1'
#
loop_
_entity.id
_entity.type
_entity.pdbx_description
1 polymer ?
#
loop_
_entity_poly.entity_id
_entity_poly.type
_entity_poly.pdbx_seq_one_letter_code
_entity_poly.pdbx_strand_id
1 'polypeptide(L)'
;MVLAGRALRCALVDEPAMAYHSITTMTNFLALMVKCWSKTISTSQTPNPTTCQQYGSTTLTQTWTVTRYQPRTEGAFHRLEHWQSEATDGDFWLLHESTGNLHMLGKTASARISDPHNAAHIAEWLVEESVNPVGDHIYYCWKAENSSNIREIDKTNQRDCSTQRYLASVQYGCQTPASDLYLWKSDKPDARWLFTLIFDYGERSLDPSTAPAFSTTTSWPARQDAFSRYEYGFEIRTHRLCHQVLMFHHFPDELKQDNALVSRLLLEYNETPVLSQLTSAQTLAYDADGSVLSCPPLELCYSQPDMSGAQWQQMSSLSGLDSPPYQLVDLYGEGVPGILWLNGKDWRYRAPCRGETGTDEVVYADWVNLPQIPALQNASARLIDIDGDGQLDWVIAAPGMAGFFTQQSDKNWSRFTPFSALPEEFFHPQAQFTQLMGSGLIDLAMIGPKSVRLYANEGSAFSTGLNINQDENIELPGPGRDARELVLFADILGSGQSHLCRIRYNSVTCWPNLGGGRFGSPVQLSLPSPLDSEEQFNPENLLLADTDGSGAPDLIYVQHNQAKVWLNQGWQWFRFRVQYCFS
;
A
#
# COMPACT_ATOMS: atom_id res chain seq x y z
N MET A 1 -5.30 5.32 26.87
CA MET A 1 -4.39 6.04 25.94
C MET A 1 -3.90 5.18 24.75
N VAL A 2 -4.36 3.92 24.58
CA VAL A 2 -3.88 2.99 23.52
C VAL A 2 -4.88 2.84 22.33
N LEU A 3 -5.92 3.66 22.23
CA LEU A 3 -6.92 3.59 21.14
C LEU A 3 -6.92 4.79 20.18
N ALA A 4 -6.10 5.80 20.45
CA ALA A 4 -6.11 7.07 19.73
C ALA A 4 -5.04 7.10 18.62
N GLY A 5 -5.32 6.47 17.48
CA GLY A 5 -4.39 6.54 16.34
C GLY A 5 -4.72 5.68 15.13
N ARG A 6 -5.97 5.24 14.95
CA ARG A 6 -6.34 4.41 13.81
C ARG A 6 -7.36 5.17 12.95
N ALA A 7 -6.98 5.48 11.72
CA ALA A 7 -7.80 6.18 10.74
C ALA A 7 -8.93 5.29 10.19
N LEU A 8 -10.01 5.91 9.69
CA LEU A 8 -10.90 5.23 8.74
C LEU A 8 -10.16 5.12 7.39
N ARG A 9 -9.93 3.89 6.92
CA ARG A 9 -9.37 3.62 5.59
C ARG A 9 -10.50 3.39 4.58
N CYS A 10 -10.41 3.94 3.39
CA CYS A 10 -11.33 3.65 2.29
C CYS A 10 -10.70 2.67 1.27
N ALA A 11 -10.33 1.45 1.69
CA ALA A 11 -9.85 0.47 0.73
C ALA A 11 -11.02 -0.26 0.04
N LEU A 12 -10.92 -0.43 -1.27
CA LEU A 12 -11.79 -1.33 -2.03
C LEU A 12 -11.32 -2.76 -1.72
N VAL A 13 -12.15 -3.57 -1.06
CA VAL A 13 -11.94 -5.02 -0.94
C VAL A 13 -13.26 -5.79 -1.09
N ASP A 14 -13.27 -6.60 -2.15
CA ASP A 14 -13.96 -7.85 -2.47
C ASP A 14 -15.45 -8.02 -2.13
N GLU A 15 -16.26 -7.93 -3.19
CA GLU A 15 -17.33 -8.90 -3.55
C GLU A 15 -17.67 -8.74 -5.05
N PRO A 16 -18.16 -9.81 -5.73
CA PRO A 16 -18.18 -9.89 -7.17
C PRO A 16 -19.32 -9.07 -7.80
N ALA A 17 -19.05 -8.58 -9.00
CA ALA A 17 -19.99 -8.05 -9.99
C ALA A 17 -20.89 -6.88 -9.53
N MET A 18 -20.42 -5.65 -9.76
CA MET A 18 -21.27 -4.63 -10.38
C MET A 18 -20.41 -3.62 -11.15
N ALA A 19 -20.77 -3.44 -12.42
CA ALA A 19 -20.05 -2.67 -13.42
C ALA A 19 -19.67 -1.25 -12.95
N TYR A 20 -18.44 -0.86 -13.26
CA TYR A 20 -17.93 0.50 -13.03
C TYR A 20 -18.77 1.53 -13.82
N HIS A 21 -19.64 2.22 -13.11
CA HIS A 21 -20.02 3.59 -13.43
C HIS A 21 -19.42 4.48 -12.34
N SER A 22 -18.86 5.60 -12.78
CA SER A 22 -18.42 6.79 -12.04
C SER A 22 -18.59 6.79 -10.52
N ILE A 23 -17.59 7.33 -9.80
CA ILE A 23 -17.53 7.56 -8.33
C ILE A 23 -18.70 8.42 -7.81
N THR A 24 -19.91 7.90 -7.88
CA THR A 24 -21.13 8.55 -7.41
C THR A 24 -22.04 7.59 -6.68
N THR A 25 -21.82 6.27 -6.70
CA THR A 25 -22.71 5.33 -5.99
C THR A 25 -22.11 4.05 -5.37
N MET A 26 -20.88 3.64 -5.70
CA MET A 26 -20.28 2.40 -5.16
C MET A 26 -18.86 2.59 -4.64
N THR A 27 -18.76 3.11 -3.43
CA THR A 27 -17.51 3.14 -2.65
C THR A 27 -17.73 2.32 -1.39
N ASN A 28 -16.87 1.33 -1.15
CA ASN A 28 -16.85 0.57 0.11
C ASN A 28 -15.96 1.31 1.13
N PHE A 29 -16.47 1.49 2.34
CA PHE A 29 -15.73 2.11 3.45
C PHE A 29 -15.23 1.03 4.41
N LEU A 30 -14.04 1.19 5.02
CA LEU A 30 -13.56 0.30 6.09
C LEU A 30 -13.46 0.98 7.44
N ALA A 31 -13.68 0.17 8.48
CA ALA A 31 -13.49 0.53 9.87
C ALA A 31 -12.03 0.61 10.32
N LEU A 32 -11.87 1.24 11.50
CA LEU A 32 -10.79 1.08 12.47
C LEU A 32 -10.31 -0.37 12.71
N MET A 33 -11.09 -1.38 12.32
CA MET A 33 -10.80 -2.82 12.43
C MET A 33 -10.68 -3.55 11.08
N VAL A 34 -10.50 -2.83 9.95
CA VAL A 34 -10.34 -3.43 8.60
C VAL A 34 -11.50 -4.37 8.26
N LYS A 35 -12.73 -3.87 8.39
CA LYS A 35 -13.96 -4.57 7.98
C LYS A 35 -14.75 -3.70 7.01
N CYS A 36 -15.15 -4.27 5.88
CA CYS A 36 -16.00 -3.59 4.89
C CYS A 36 -17.34 -3.21 5.51
N TRP A 37 -17.91 -2.08 5.08
CA TRP A 37 -19.18 -1.57 5.59
C TRP A 37 -20.32 -1.70 4.60
N SER A 38 -21.51 -1.93 5.12
CA SER A 38 -22.75 -1.90 4.36
C SER A 38 -23.67 -0.82 4.92
N LYS A 39 -24.44 -0.17 4.04
CA LYS A 39 -25.54 0.70 4.46
C LYS A 39 -26.52 -0.13 5.29
N THR A 40 -26.93 0.42 6.44
CA THR A 40 -27.98 -0.22 7.25
C THR A 40 -29.32 -0.16 6.52
N ILE A 41 -30.17 -1.17 6.71
CA ILE A 41 -31.47 -1.27 6.03
C ILE A 41 -32.36 -0.11 6.45
N SER A 42 -32.94 0.57 5.47
CA SER A 42 -33.95 1.61 5.69
C SER A 42 -35.28 0.97 6.09
N THR A 43 -35.88 1.42 7.19
CA THR A 43 -37.23 1.01 7.59
C THR A 43 -38.14 2.22 7.71
N SER A 44 -39.46 2.02 7.73
CA SER A 44 -40.41 3.12 7.94
C SER A 44 -40.25 3.82 9.29
N GLN A 45 -39.70 3.12 10.30
CA GLN A 45 -39.43 3.67 11.64
C GLN A 45 -38.02 4.26 11.76
N THR A 46 -37.08 3.79 10.95
CA THR A 46 -35.68 4.23 10.93
C THR A 46 -35.23 4.45 9.48
N PRO A 47 -35.59 5.58 8.86
CA PRO A 47 -35.19 5.87 7.50
C PRO A 47 -33.67 6.01 7.41
N ASN A 48 -33.09 5.43 6.35
CA ASN A 48 -31.68 5.55 6.01
C ASN A 48 -31.52 5.70 4.48
N PRO A 49 -31.03 6.82 3.96
CA PRO A 49 -30.55 8.01 4.69
C PRO A 49 -31.69 8.82 5.33
N THR A 50 -31.32 9.70 6.26
CA THR A 50 -32.20 10.75 6.82
C THR A 50 -31.61 12.12 6.55
N THR A 51 -32.43 13.18 6.57
CA THR A 51 -31.93 14.57 6.56
C THR A 51 -31.87 15.14 7.97
N CYS A 52 -30.91 16.02 8.22
CA CYS A 52 -30.66 16.57 9.54
C CYS A 52 -30.19 18.03 9.46
N GLN A 53 -30.85 18.94 10.19
CA GLN A 53 -30.45 20.35 10.34
C GLN A 53 -30.17 20.72 11.82
N GLN A 54 -30.27 19.75 12.72
CA GLN A 54 -30.05 19.93 14.16
C GLN A 54 -29.37 18.69 14.73
N TYR A 55 -28.28 18.89 15.46
CA TYR A 55 -27.60 17.83 16.20
C TYR A 55 -27.68 18.11 17.69
N GLY A 56 -28.47 17.31 18.43
CA GLY A 56 -28.76 17.60 19.83
C GLY A 56 -29.40 18.99 20.00
N SER A 57 -28.78 19.85 20.80
CA SER A 57 -29.18 21.27 20.95
C SER A 57 -28.57 22.22 19.92
N THR A 58 -27.65 21.74 19.07
CA THR A 58 -26.92 22.57 18.13
C THR A 58 -27.65 22.66 16.79
N THR A 59 -28.05 23.87 16.39
CA THR A 59 -28.56 24.15 15.05
C THR A 59 -27.39 24.19 14.06
N LEU A 60 -27.47 23.38 13.01
CA LEU A 60 -26.43 23.28 12.00
C LEU A 60 -26.59 24.40 10.96
N THR A 61 -25.48 24.86 10.39
CA THR A 61 -25.46 25.92 9.38
C THR A 61 -26.09 25.51 8.05
N GLN A 62 -26.26 24.21 7.81
CA GLN A 62 -26.86 23.63 6.62
C GLN A 62 -27.60 22.34 6.95
N THR A 63 -28.40 21.88 6.00
CA THR A 63 -29.04 20.56 6.04
C THR A 63 -28.05 19.51 5.54
N TRP A 64 -27.95 18.41 6.29
CA TRP A 64 -27.07 17.27 5.98
C TRP A 64 -27.88 16.05 5.60
N THR A 65 -27.36 15.25 4.67
CA THR A 65 -27.85 13.88 4.43
C THR A 65 -27.01 12.93 5.26
N VAL A 66 -27.63 12.22 6.19
CA VAL A 66 -26.97 11.32 7.14
C VAL A 66 -27.27 9.89 6.76
N THR A 67 -26.23 9.13 6.41
CA THR A 67 -26.32 7.72 6.09
C THR A 67 -25.65 6.88 7.16
N ARG A 68 -26.39 5.94 7.76
CA ARG A 68 -25.87 5.01 8.75
C ARG A 68 -25.26 3.77 8.10
N TYR A 69 -24.06 3.42 8.53
CA TYR A 69 -23.30 2.25 8.12
C TYR A 69 -23.12 1.26 9.29
N GLN A 70 -22.88 0.00 8.94
CA GLN A 70 -22.48 -1.06 9.87
C GLN A 70 -21.37 -1.91 9.25
N PRO A 71 -20.43 -2.44 10.06
CA PRO A 71 -19.45 -3.40 9.57
C PRO A 71 -20.11 -4.72 9.14
N ARG A 72 -19.58 -5.36 8.08
CA ARG A 72 -20.01 -6.69 7.62
C ARG A 72 -19.92 -7.74 8.74
N THR A 73 -18.90 -7.63 9.57
CA THR A 73 -18.74 -8.48 10.76
C THR A 73 -18.84 -7.63 12.01
N GLU A 74 -20.01 -7.63 12.64
CA GLU A 74 -20.24 -6.87 13.87
C GLU A 74 -19.43 -7.42 15.05
N GLY A 75 -19.08 -6.57 16.01
CA GLY A 75 -18.41 -6.99 17.24
C GLY A 75 -18.38 -5.95 18.35
N ALA A 76 -18.43 -4.66 18.02
CA ALA A 76 -18.34 -3.57 19.00
C ALA A 76 -19.64 -2.76 19.15
N PHE A 77 -20.60 -2.99 18.24
CA PHE A 77 -21.91 -2.35 18.18
C PHE A 77 -21.84 -0.82 18.14
N HIS A 78 -20.83 -0.31 17.44
CA HIS A 78 -20.69 1.12 17.21
C HIS A 78 -21.72 1.61 16.18
N ARG A 79 -22.15 2.86 16.30
CA ARG A 79 -22.97 3.52 15.28
C ARG A 79 -22.09 4.44 14.45
N LEU A 80 -22.03 4.16 13.16
CA LEU A 80 -21.26 4.90 12.17
C LEU A 80 -22.19 5.69 11.27
N GLU A 81 -21.92 6.97 11.09
CA GLU A 81 -22.73 7.88 10.30
C GLU A 81 -21.85 8.66 9.33
N HIS A 82 -22.20 8.61 8.05
CA HIS A 82 -21.65 9.48 7.01
C HIS A 82 -22.53 10.71 6.90
N TRP A 83 -21.96 11.89 7.12
CA TRP A 83 -22.63 13.17 7.07
C TRP A 83 -22.24 13.89 5.79
N GLN A 84 -23.18 13.98 4.86
CA GLN A 84 -22.96 14.50 3.52
C GLN A 84 -23.56 15.89 3.35
N SER A 85 -22.76 16.82 2.85
CA SER A 85 -23.20 18.18 2.56
C SER A 85 -23.76 18.32 1.15
N GLU A 86 -24.48 19.42 0.89
CA GLU A 86 -24.79 19.81 -0.50
C GLU A 86 -23.52 20.26 -1.26
N ALA A 87 -22.51 20.77 -0.55
CA ALA A 87 -21.18 21.01 -1.10
C ALA A 87 -20.42 19.67 -1.29
N THR A 88 -19.65 19.56 -2.36
CA THR A 88 -18.96 18.31 -2.74
C THR A 88 -17.75 17.96 -1.87
N ASP A 89 -17.28 18.87 -1.02
CA ASP A 89 -16.07 18.74 -0.20
C ASP A 89 -16.33 18.96 1.30
N GLY A 90 -17.59 18.92 1.77
CA GLY A 90 -17.93 19.13 3.18
C GLY A 90 -18.13 17.84 4.00
N ASP A 91 -18.08 16.67 3.36
CA ASP A 91 -18.42 15.38 3.96
C ASP A 91 -17.49 14.97 5.12
N PHE A 92 -18.08 14.39 6.16
CA PHE A 92 -17.35 13.90 7.33
C PHE A 92 -18.06 12.69 7.96
N TRP A 93 -17.41 12.08 8.96
CA TRP A 93 -17.95 10.92 9.65
C TRP A 93 -18.14 11.17 11.14
N LEU A 94 -19.20 10.59 11.69
CA LEU A 94 -19.35 10.40 13.13
C LEU A 94 -19.26 8.91 13.48
N LEU A 95 -18.51 8.63 14.54
CA LEU A 95 -18.46 7.33 15.18
C LEU A 95 -18.95 7.47 16.62
N HIS A 96 -20.04 6.79 16.92
CA HIS A 96 -20.56 6.63 18.27
C HIS A 96 -20.12 5.28 18.82
N GLU A 97 -19.29 5.31 19.85
CA GLU A 97 -18.93 4.11 20.59
C GLU A 97 -20.10 3.62 21.46
N SER A 98 -20.13 2.32 21.74
CA SER A 98 -21.10 1.72 22.66
C SER A 98 -20.90 2.17 24.12
N THR A 99 -19.74 2.73 24.44
CA THR A 99 -19.39 3.37 25.71
C THR A 99 -19.99 4.77 25.88
N GLY A 100 -20.55 5.35 24.80
CA GLY A 100 -21.08 6.71 24.78
C GLY A 100 -20.09 7.78 24.31
N ASN A 101 -18.83 7.42 24.02
CA ASN A 101 -17.91 8.35 23.37
C ASN A 101 -18.36 8.66 21.95
N LEU A 102 -18.12 9.90 21.52
CA LEU A 102 -18.42 10.38 20.19
C LEU A 102 -17.14 10.89 19.54
N HIS A 103 -16.88 10.44 18.32
CA HIS A 103 -15.73 10.85 17.52
C HIS A 103 -16.19 11.49 16.21
N MET A 104 -15.56 12.61 15.84
CA MET A 104 -15.73 13.26 14.56
C MET A 104 -14.46 13.10 13.74
N LEU A 105 -14.60 12.66 12.49
CA LEU A 105 -13.49 12.35 11.61
C LEU A 105 -13.56 13.15 10.32
N GLY A 106 -12.44 13.80 9.99
CA GLY A 106 -12.25 14.57 8.76
C GLY A 106 -13.32 15.63 8.56
N LYS A 107 -13.61 16.43 9.59
CA LYS A 107 -14.53 17.57 9.47
C LYS A 107 -13.87 18.74 8.74
N THR A 108 -12.56 18.92 8.89
CA THR A 108 -11.76 19.88 8.14
C THR A 108 -10.80 19.20 7.17
N ALA A 109 -10.30 19.96 6.18
CA ALA A 109 -9.31 19.48 5.22
C ALA A 109 -7.97 19.05 5.87
N SER A 110 -7.68 19.52 7.08
CA SER A 110 -6.46 19.14 7.80
C SER A 110 -6.49 17.68 8.26
N ALA A 111 -7.67 17.17 8.60
CA ALA A 111 -7.90 15.79 9.04
C ALA A 111 -8.40 14.88 7.90
N ARG A 112 -8.05 15.20 6.65
CA ARG A 112 -8.37 14.40 5.46
C ARG A 112 -7.13 14.12 4.64
N ILE A 113 -7.06 12.91 4.09
CA ILE A 113 -6.16 12.56 2.99
C ILE A 113 -7.03 12.51 1.73
N SER A 114 -6.79 13.42 0.79
CA SER A 114 -7.58 13.57 -0.43
C SER A 114 -6.69 13.68 -1.66
N ASP A 115 -7.25 13.38 -2.82
CA ASP A 115 -6.61 13.59 -4.11
C ASP A 115 -6.22 15.06 -4.27
N PRO A 116 -4.95 15.36 -4.59
CA PRO A 116 -4.48 16.74 -4.65
C PRO A 116 -5.09 17.53 -5.83
N HIS A 117 -5.60 16.83 -6.85
CA HIS A 117 -6.24 17.43 -8.02
C HIS A 117 -7.78 17.42 -7.90
N ASN A 118 -8.32 16.73 -6.89
CA ASN A 118 -9.76 16.67 -6.64
C ASN A 118 -10.05 16.48 -5.14
N ALA A 119 -10.18 17.57 -4.39
CA ALA A 119 -10.39 17.53 -2.94
C ALA A 119 -11.67 16.78 -2.49
N ALA A 120 -12.65 16.59 -3.39
CA ALA A 120 -13.85 15.79 -3.13
C ALA A 120 -13.57 14.28 -3.14
N HIS A 121 -12.47 13.85 -3.77
CA HIS A 121 -12.00 12.47 -3.76
C HIS A 121 -11.16 12.23 -2.49
N ILE A 122 -11.85 11.95 -1.38
CA ILE A 122 -11.25 11.72 -0.06
C ILE A 122 -10.95 10.22 0.11
N ALA A 123 -9.69 9.90 0.43
CA ALA A 123 -9.22 8.54 0.70
C ALA A 123 -9.35 8.15 2.18
N GLU A 124 -8.99 9.04 3.10
CA GLU A 124 -9.03 8.76 4.55
C GLU A 124 -9.58 9.96 5.32
N TRP A 125 -10.52 9.70 6.25
CA TRP A 125 -10.99 10.66 7.24
C TRP A 125 -10.34 10.34 8.59
N LEU A 126 -9.50 11.25 9.07
CA LEU A 126 -8.74 11.09 10.29
C LEU A 126 -9.55 11.60 11.47
N VAL A 127 -9.41 10.96 12.65
CA VAL A 127 -10.05 11.46 13.87
C VAL A 127 -9.57 12.87 14.16
N GLU A 128 -10.50 13.78 14.40
CA GLU A 128 -10.22 15.21 14.57
C GLU A 128 -10.64 15.70 15.94
N GLU A 129 -11.79 15.24 16.43
CA GLU A 129 -12.26 15.53 17.79
C GLU A 129 -12.96 14.32 18.39
N SER A 130 -12.84 14.17 19.70
CA SER A 130 -13.59 13.19 20.48
C SER A 130 -14.15 13.83 21.75
N VAL A 131 -15.34 13.43 22.16
CA VAL A 131 -15.98 13.84 23.42
C VAL A 131 -16.56 12.64 24.13
N ASN A 132 -16.40 12.58 25.45
CA ASN A 132 -16.99 11.55 26.29
C ASN A 132 -18.34 12.03 26.90
N PRO A 133 -19.13 11.15 27.53
CA PRO A 133 -20.43 11.54 28.11
C PRO A 133 -20.40 12.58 29.22
N VAL A 134 -19.24 12.81 29.87
CA VAL A 134 -19.10 13.84 30.91
C VAL A 134 -18.62 15.18 30.36
N GLY A 135 -18.33 15.24 29.05
CA GLY A 135 -17.94 16.43 28.34
C GLY A 135 -16.44 16.73 28.35
N ASP A 136 -15.59 15.74 28.58
CA ASP A 136 -14.15 15.87 28.33
C ASP A 136 -13.85 15.63 26.86
N HIS A 137 -13.02 16.49 26.29
CA HIS A 137 -12.65 16.43 24.89
C HIS A 137 -11.20 16.01 24.67
N ILE A 138 -10.96 15.46 23.48
CA ILE A 138 -9.64 15.26 22.90
C ILE A 138 -9.68 15.84 21.48
N TYR A 139 -8.72 16.70 21.16
CA TYR A 139 -8.56 17.30 19.83
C TYR A 139 -7.26 16.84 19.18
N TYR A 140 -7.33 16.43 17.92
CA TYR A 140 -6.25 15.84 17.15
C TYR A 140 -5.82 16.81 16.04
N CYS A 141 -4.62 17.36 16.17
CA CYS A 141 -4.04 18.25 15.19
C CYS A 141 -3.20 17.45 14.20
N TRP A 142 -3.52 17.57 12.92
CA TRP A 142 -2.77 16.96 11.83
C TRP A 142 -1.93 18.00 11.09
N LYS A 143 -0.76 17.59 10.62
CA LYS A 143 0.15 18.39 9.80
C LYS A 143 0.24 17.77 8.41
N ALA A 144 0.03 18.58 7.38
CA ALA A 144 0.17 18.16 5.99
C ALA A 144 1.64 17.97 5.62
N GLU A 145 1.89 16.97 4.78
CA GLU A 145 3.19 16.81 4.12
C GLU A 145 3.53 18.03 3.26
N ASN A 146 4.83 18.28 3.08
CA ASN A 146 5.31 19.40 2.28
C ASN A 146 6.66 19.09 1.61
N SER A 147 7.19 20.06 0.86
CA SER A 147 8.44 19.95 0.12
C SER A 147 9.70 20.30 0.93
N SER A 148 9.60 20.44 2.25
CA SER A 148 10.76 20.80 3.10
C SER A 148 11.73 19.64 3.20
N ASN A 149 13.02 19.93 3.00
CA ASN A 149 14.13 18.99 3.17
C ASN A 149 14.02 17.67 2.37
N ILE A 150 13.18 17.63 1.33
CA ILE A 150 13.04 16.45 0.46
C ILE A 150 14.18 16.37 -0.56
N ARG A 151 14.48 15.16 -1.04
CA ARG A 151 15.54 14.91 -2.04
C ARG A 151 15.23 15.54 -3.39
N GLU A 152 16.27 15.92 -4.13
CA GLU A 152 16.15 16.51 -5.48
C GLU A 152 15.51 15.55 -6.50
N ILE A 153 15.64 14.24 -6.33
CA ILE A 153 15.03 13.26 -7.24
C ILE A 153 13.49 13.35 -7.22
N ASP A 154 12.90 13.65 -6.06
CA ASP A 154 11.46 13.81 -5.92
C ASP A 154 10.98 15.09 -6.57
N LYS A 155 11.77 16.17 -6.47
CA LYS A 155 11.51 17.43 -7.17
C LYS A 155 11.63 17.27 -8.69
N THR A 156 12.65 16.52 -9.13
CA THR A 156 12.92 16.26 -10.55
C THR A 156 11.80 15.44 -11.19
N ASN A 157 11.28 14.44 -10.47
CA ASN A 157 10.13 13.64 -10.88
C ASN A 157 8.79 14.40 -10.77
N GLN A 158 8.79 15.68 -10.35
CA GLN A 158 7.61 16.54 -10.21
C GLN A 158 6.45 15.88 -9.43
N ARG A 159 6.77 15.09 -8.41
CA ARG A 159 5.77 14.37 -7.63
C ARG A 159 5.00 15.32 -6.72
N ASP A 160 3.68 15.18 -6.68
CA ASP A 160 2.89 15.82 -5.63
C ASP A 160 3.09 15.07 -4.31
N CYS A 161 3.60 15.79 -3.31
CA CYS A 161 3.89 15.24 -2.00
C CYS A 161 2.91 15.74 -0.93
N SER A 162 1.87 16.51 -1.26
CA SER A 162 1.05 17.25 -0.27
C SER A 162 -0.06 16.45 0.41
N THR A 163 -0.31 15.22 -0.05
CA THR A 163 -1.48 14.42 0.30
C THR A 163 -1.42 13.83 1.70
N GLN A 164 -0.24 13.37 2.12
CA GLN A 164 -0.06 12.70 3.40
C GLN A 164 -0.33 13.62 4.61
N ARG A 165 -0.76 13.03 5.71
CA ARG A 165 -1.01 13.69 7.00
C ARG A 165 -0.26 12.99 8.12
N TYR A 166 0.25 13.79 9.05
CA TYR A 166 0.99 13.35 10.21
C TYR A 166 0.33 13.88 11.47
N LEU A 167 0.11 13.03 12.48
CA LEU A 167 -0.39 13.49 13.76
C LEU A 167 0.68 14.40 14.37
N ALA A 168 0.35 15.66 14.64
CA ALA A 168 1.30 16.68 15.09
C ALA A 168 1.13 16.97 16.58
N SER A 169 -0.12 17.04 17.05
CA SER A 169 -0.39 17.11 18.48
C SER A 169 -1.76 16.56 18.85
N VAL A 170 -1.90 16.19 20.12
CA VAL A 170 -3.15 15.81 20.75
C VAL A 170 -3.35 16.69 21.98
N GLN A 171 -4.44 17.43 22.01
CA GLN A 171 -4.79 18.34 23.09
C GLN A 171 -5.96 17.76 23.88
N TYR A 172 -5.87 17.76 25.19
CA TYR A 172 -6.91 17.17 26.05
C TYR A 172 -6.91 17.77 27.46
N GLY A 173 -7.90 17.38 28.25
CA GLY A 173 -8.17 17.98 29.56
C GLY A 173 -8.66 19.41 29.37
N CYS A 174 -9.80 19.58 28.70
CA CYS A 174 -10.45 20.88 28.58
C CYS A 174 -10.81 21.41 29.96
N GLN A 175 -10.47 22.68 30.24
CA GLN A 175 -10.73 23.29 31.55
C GLN A 175 -12.23 23.38 31.89
N THR A 176 -13.06 23.56 30.85
CA THR A 176 -14.52 23.64 30.97
C THR A 176 -15.12 22.52 30.12
N PRO A 177 -15.82 21.55 30.72
CA PRO A 177 -16.49 20.49 29.98
C PRO A 177 -17.55 21.05 29.02
N ALA A 178 -17.71 20.41 27.86
CA ALA A 178 -18.78 20.70 26.91
C ALA A 178 -19.44 19.40 26.43
N SER A 179 -20.76 19.41 26.25
CA SER A 179 -21.48 18.18 25.85
C SER A 179 -21.41 17.92 24.34
N ASP A 180 -21.38 18.98 23.55
CA ASP A 180 -21.37 18.93 22.10
C ASP A 180 -19.95 19.12 21.59
N LEU A 181 -19.56 18.39 20.54
CA LEU A 181 -18.30 18.59 19.84
C LEU A 181 -18.13 20.06 19.43
N TYR A 182 -16.96 20.64 19.69
CA TYR A 182 -16.66 22.02 19.33
C TYR A 182 -16.68 22.22 17.80
N LEU A 183 -16.27 21.20 17.04
CA LEU A 183 -16.16 21.26 15.58
C LEU A 183 -17.50 21.40 14.83
N TRP A 184 -18.63 21.33 15.55
CA TRP A 184 -19.93 21.72 15.00
C TRP A 184 -20.04 23.21 14.72
N LYS A 185 -19.30 24.05 15.45
CA LYS A 185 -19.45 25.51 15.44
C LYS A 185 -18.27 26.24 14.79
N SER A 186 -17.10 25.62 14.78
CA SER A 186 -15.86 26.20 14.24
C SER A 186 -14.92 25.11 13.74
N ASP A 187 -13.96 25.45 12.88
CA ASP A 187 -12.96 24.49 12.39
C ASP A 187 -11.84 24.19 13.39
N LYS A 188 -11.89 24.80 14.59
CA LYS A 188 -10.98 24.55 15.70
C LYS A 188 -11.74 24.66 17.02
N PRO A 189 -11.46 23.80 18.00
CA PRO A 189 -12.03 23.93 19.33
C PRO A 189 -11.68 25.25 20.02
N ASP A 190 -12.69 25.95 20.52
CA ASP A 190 -12.52 27.08 21.43
C ASP A 190 -12.46 26.57 22.88
N ALA A 191 -11.35 25.90 23.20
CA ALA A 191 -11.13 25.28 24.50
C ALA A 191 -9.73 25.61 25.02
N ARG A 192 -9.63 25.83 26.33
CA ARG A 192 -8.34 25.87 27.02
C ARG A 192 -7.97 24.47 27.45
N TRP A 193 -6.88 23.96 26.90
CA TRP A 193 -6.35 22.62 27.16
C TRP A 193 -5.31 22.64 28.28
N LEU A 194 -5.40 21.69 29.20
CA LEU A 194 -4.44 21.53 30.29
C LEU A 194 -3.23 20.68 29.88
N PHE A 195 -3.39 19.84 28.85
CA PHE A 195 -2.38 18.91 28.39
C PHE A 195 -2.22 18.96 26.87
N THR A 196 -0.98 18.92 26.40
CA THR A 196 -0.65 18.76 24.98
C THR A 196 0.40 17.68 24.81
N LEU A 197 0.08 16.66 24.03
CA LEU A 197 1.03 15.66 23.55
C LEU A 197 1.49 16.06 22.14
N ILE A 198 2.77 16.34 21.94
CA ILE A 198 3.35 16.70 20.63
C ILE A 198 4.07 15.50 20.05
N PHE A 199 3.88 15.27 18.75
CA PHE A 199 4.66 14.33 17.96
C PHE A 199 5.65 15.15 17.13
N ASP A 200 6.93 15.02 17.47
CA ASP A 200 8.03 15.71 16.81
C ASP A 200 8.62 14.81 15.73
N TYR A 201 8.83 15.38 14.55
CA TYR A 201 9.37 14.70 13.37
C TYR A 201 10.77 15.21 13.02
N GLY A 202 11.53 15.64 14.04
CA GLY A 202 12.91 16.12 13.91
C GLY A 202 13.05 17.64 13.85
N GLU A 203 11.99 18.41 14.13
CA GLU A 203 12.06 19.87 14.21
C GLU A 203 12.78 20.37 15.47
N ARG A 204 12.97 19.50 16.48
CA ARG A 204 13.63 19.81 17.75
C ARG A 204 14.93 19.04 17.90
N SER A 205 15.78 19.49 18.81
CA SER A 205 17.03 18.80 19.11
C SER A 205 16.77 17.36 19.55
N LEU A 206 17.48 16.41 18.93
CA LEU A 206 17.47 15.00 19.33
C LEU A 206 18.45 14.71 20.48
N ASP A 207 19.33 15.66 20.83
CA ASP A 207 20.25 15.52 21.95
C ASP A 207 19.48 15.27 23.27
N PRO A 208 19.70 14.14 23.96
CA PRO A 208 19.07 13.86 25.25
C PRO A 208 19.34 14.93 26.30
N SER A 209 20.49 15.62 26.22
CA SER A 209 20.89 16.67 27.18
C SER A 209 20.12 17.98 27.03
N THR A 210 19.38 18.16 25.94
CA THR A 210 18.62 19.38 25.67
C THR A 210 17.12 19.11 25.82
N ALA A 211 16.46 19.82 26.74
CA ALA A 211 15.01 19.81 26.87
C ALA A 211 14.35 20.44 25.63
N PRO A 212 13.49 19.71 24.90
CA PRO A 212 12.81 20.26 23.72
C PRO A 212 11.81 21.37 24.08
N ALA A 213 11.82 22.46 23.32
CA ALA A 213 10.89 23.59 23.51
C ALA A 213 9.47 23.26 23.01
N PHE A 214 8.45 23.92 23.57
CA PHE A 214 7.06 23.73 23.13
C PHE A 214 6.84 24.17 21.67
N SER A 215 7.36 25.33 21.28
CA SER A 215 7.26 25.87 19.92
C SER A 215 8.58 25.73 19.16
N THR A 216 8.50 25.55 17.84
CA THR A 216 9.66 25.50 16.93
C THR A 216 9.28 26.09 15.57
N THR A 217 10.26 26.67 14.88
CA THR A 217 10.15 27.15 13.49
C THR A 217 11.06 26.38 12.53
N THR A 218 11.83 25.41 13.05
CA THR A 218 12.69 24.55 12.26
C THR A 218 11.85 23.63 11.39
N SER A 219 12.27 23.45 10.14
CA SER A 219 11.62 22.50 9.23
C SER A 219 12.04 21.07 9.56
N TRP A 220 11.07 20.15 9.57
CA TRP A 220 11.31 18.71 9.73
C TRP A 220 12.24 18.13 8.65
N PRO A 221 13.18 17.22 8.97
CA PRO A 221 13.95 16.48 7.98
C PRO A 221 13.06 15.55 7.13
N ALA A 222 13.60 15.06 6.03
CA ALA A 222 13.03 13.94 5.28
C ALA A 222 13.80 12.66 5.58
N ARG A 223 13.08 11.55 5.73
CA ARG A 223 13.64 10.20 5.91
C ARG A 223 14.45 9.77 4.70
N GLN A 224 15.39 8.85 4.90
CA GLN A 224 16.23 8.34 3.82
C GLN A 224 15.51 7.39 2.85
N ASP A 225 14.43 6.76 3.29
CA ASP A 225 13.65 5.74 2.57
C ASP A 225 12.21 6.23 2.31
N ALA A 226 12.07 7.37 1.64
CA ALA A 226 10.75 7.88 1.26
C ALA A 226 10.06 6.92 0.27
N PHE A 227 8.80 6.57 0.56
CA PHE A 227 8.01 5.61 -0.19
C PHE A 227 6.62 6.16 -0.52
N SER A 228 5.93 5.52 -1.47
CA SER A 228 4.63 5.94 -1.96
C SER A 228 3.60 4.82 -1.93
N ARG A 229 2.34 5.24 -1.79
CA ARG A 229 1.15 4.41 -1.75
C ARG A 229 0.19 4.89 -2.83
N TYR A 230 -0.46 3.97 -3.55
CA TYR A 230 -1.27 4.29 -4.73
C TYR A 230 -2.68 3.67 -4.73
N GLU A 231 -3.05 2.95 -3.66
CA GLU A 231 -4.28 2.14 -3.64
C GLU A 231 -5.57 2.97 -3.81
N TYR A 232 -5.50 4.27 -3.51
CA TYR A 232 -6.63 5.20 -3.66
C TYR A 232 -6.68 5.90 -5.03
N GLY A 233 -5.85 5.48 -5.98
CA GLY A 233 -5.80 6.03 -7.33
C GLY A 233 -5.12 7.39 -7.46
N PHE A 234 -4.36 7.79 -6.46
CA PHE A 234 -3.43 8.91 -6.47
C PHE A 234 -2.27 8.64 -5.51
N GLU A 235 -1.19 9.41 -5.62
CA GLU A 235 0.01 9.20 -4.80
C GLU A 235 -0.16 9.71 -3.37
N ILE A 236 0.10 8.85 -2.39
CA ILE A 236 0.33 9.22 -0.99
C ILE A 236 1.80 8.95 -0.66
N ARG A 237 2.60 10.01 -0.65
CA ARG A 237 4.05 9.92 -0.40
C ARG A 237 4.38 10.21 1.05
N THR A 238 5.24 9.39 1.65
CA THR A 238 5.65 9.52 3.07
C THR A 238 7.12 9.92 3.18
N HIS A 239 7.40 11.12 3.71
CA HIS A 239 8.76 11.62 3.92
C HIS A 239 9.16 11.74 5.39
N ARG A 240 8.26 11.59 6.35
CA ARG A 240 8.56 11.93 7.76
C ARG A 240 8.66 10.70 8.65
N LEU A 241 9.53 10.80 9.65
CA LEU A 241 9.67 9.87 10.76
C LEU A 241 9.43 10.65 12.06
N CYS A 242 8.63 10.10 12.97
CA CYS A 242 8.45 10.71 14.29
C CYS A 242 9.67 10.34 15.14
N HIS A 243 10.42 11.33 15.61
CA HIS A 243 11.61 11.12 16.43
C HIS A 243 11.33 11.26 17.92
N GLN A 244 10.28 11.99 18.31
CA GLN A 244 9.95 12.17 19.73
C GLN A 244 8.46 12.33 19.98
N VAL A 245 8.00 11.87 21.14
CA VAL A 245 6.68 12.20 21.68
C VAL A 245 6.86 12.98 22.98
N LEU A 246 6.32 14.20 23.03
CA LEU A 246 6.58 15.18 24.09
C LEU A 246 5.30 15.51 24.83
N MET A 247 5.30 15.34 26.14
CA MET A 247 4.15 15.65 26.99
C MET A 247 4.35 17.00 27.67
N PHE A 248 3.46 17.95 27.40
CA PHE A 248 3.45 19.27 28.00
C PHE A 248 2.21 19.49 28.87
N HIS A 249 2.41 20.16 30.00
CA HIS A 249 1.36 20.58 30.92
C HIS A 249 1.26 22.12 30.96
N HIS A 250 0.04 22.65 31.08
CA HIS A 250 -0.27 24.08 31.01
C HIS A 250 -0.81 24.65 32.33
N PHE A 251 -0.03 24.49 33.40
CA PHE A 251 -0.33 24.97 34.76
C PHE A 251 0.67 26.06 35.19
N PRO A 252 0.57 27.29 34.66
CA PRO A 252 1.58 28.33 34.90
C PRO A 252 1.71 28.72 36.39
N ASP A 253 0.62 28.67 37.15
CA ASP A 253 0.62 29.02 38.57
C ASP A 253 1.35 27.97 39.42
N GLU A 254 1.21 26.68 39.09
CA GLU A 254 1.82 25.57 39.80
C GLU A 254 3.24 25.25 39.31
N LEU A 255 3.45 25.24 37.99
CA LEU A 255 4.71 24.82 37.34
C LEU A 255 5.66 25.98 37.03
N LYS A 256 5.21 27.23 37.22
CA LYS A 256 5.99 28.46 36.97
C LYS A 256 6.50 28.60 35.53
N GLN A 257 5.89 27.86 34.61
CA GLN A 257 6.14 27.88 33.16
C GLN A 257 4.80 27.70 32.43
N ASP A 258 4.59 28.45 31.35
CA ASP A 258 3.35 28.37 30.57
C ASP A 258 3.15 27.01 29.89
N ASN A 259 4.24 26.40 29.43
CA ASN A 259 4.27 25.10 28.76
C ASN A 259 5.41 24.27 29.35
N ALA A 260 5.14 23.57 30.44
CA ALA A 260 6.14 22.75 31.12
C ALA A 260 6.26 21.38 30.44
N LEU A 261 7.46 21.01 30.00
CA LEU A 261 7.75 19.66 29.51
C LEU A 261 7.81 18.70 30.70
N VAL A 262 6.95 17.68 30.69
CA VAL A 262 6.84 16.70 31.79
C VAL A 262 7.48 15.37 31.46
N SER A 263 7.39 14.94 30.20
CA SER A 263 7.97 13.68 29.75
C SER A 263 8.33 13.77 28.28
N ARG A 264 9.47 13.16 27.92
CA ARG A 264 9.93 12.98 26.54
C ARG A 264 10.10 11.50 26.27
N LEU A 265 9.50 10.99 25.20
CA LEU A 265 9.85 9.71 24.61
C LEU A 265 10.73 9.99 23.40
N LEU A 266 12.00 9.58 23.46
CA LEU A 266 12.96 9.69 22.36
C LEU A 266 12.97 8.38 21.56
N LEU A 267 12.85 8.49 20.24
CA LEU A 267 12.87 7.38 19.30
C LEU A 267 14.12 7.48 18.42
N GLU A 268 14.92 6.43 18.39
CA GLU A 268 16.12 6.35 17.57
C GLU A 268 15.93 5.35 16.44
N TYR A 269 16.45 5.69 15.27
CA TYR A 269 16.32 4.90 14.06
C TYR A 269 17.69 4.57 13.48
N ASN A 270 17.84 3.35 13.01
CA ASN A 270 18.83 3.04 11.98
C ASN A 270 18.21 3.40 10.62
N GLU A 271 18.48 4.63 10.15
CA GLU A 271 17.98 5.11 8.86
C GLU A 271 18.89 4.64 7.72
N THR A 272 18.29 4.00 6.73
CA THR A 272 18.97 3.61 5.49
C THR A 272 18.13 4.06 4.28
N PRO A 273 18.69 4.16 3.08
CA PRO A 273 17.92 4.42 1.87
C PRO A 273 16.88 3.34 1.52
N VAL A 274 17.03 2.12 2.05
CA VAL A 274 16.14 0.99 1.77
C VAL A 274 14.98 0.95 2.77
N LEU A 275 15.31 0.92 4.06
CA LEU A 275 14.36 0.79 5.16
C LEU A 275 14.92 1.42 6.43
N SER A 276 14.16 2.29 7.07
CA SER A 276 14.45 2.88 8.38
C SER A 276 13.81 2.05 9.48
N GLN A 277 14.62 1.61 10.44
CA GLN A 277 14.23 0.69 11.52
C GLN A 277 14.31 1.38 12.87
N LEU A 278 13.25 1.31 13.69
CA LEU A 278 13.24 1.85 15.06
C LEU A 278 14.12 0.96 15.95
N THR A 279 15.25 1.46 16.43
CA THR A 279 16.21 0.67 17.22
C THR A 279 16.14 0.93 18.71
N SER A 280 15.63 2.10 19.13
CA SER A 280 15.53 2.45 20.56
C SER A 280 14.31 3.31 20.84
N ALA A 281 13.68 3.09 21.99
CA ALA A 281 12.68 3.98 22.57
C ALA A 281 13.02 4.24 24.05
N GLN A 282 13.27 5.51 24.41
CA GLN A 282 13.71 5.88 25.75
C GLN A 282 12.87 7.01 26.33
N THR A 283 12.42 6.84 27.58
CA THR A 283 11.72 7.89 28.33
C THR A 283 12.73 8.74 29.11
N LEU A 284 12.62 10.06 28.96
CA LEU A 284 13.46 11.10 29.55
C LEU A 284 12.59 12.13 30.28
N ALA A 285 13.13 12.72 31.34
CA ALA A 285 12.61 13.88 32.05
C ALA A 285 13.75 14.85 32.40
N TYR A 286 13.41 16.10 32.69
CA TYR A 286 14.36 17.19 32.92
C TYR A 286 14.04 17.86 34.26
N ASP A 287 15.02 17.95 35.14
CA ASP A 287 14.87 18.68 36.39
C ASP A 287 15.13 20.19 36.20
N ALA A 288 14.76 21.01 37.18
CA ALA A 288 14.86 22.46 37.13
C ALA A 288 16.32 22.97 37.03
N ASP A 289 17.29 22.16 37.47
CA ASP A 289 18.73 22.44 37.34
C ASP A 289 19.31 22.05 35.96
N GLY A 290 18.47 21.48 35.08
CA GLY A 290 18.85 21.00 33.76
C GLY A 290 19.37 19.56 33.73
N SER A 291 19.39 18.86 34.87
CA SER A 291 19.77 17.44 34.91
C SER A 291 18.75 16.56 34.17
N VAL A 292 19.27 15.54 33.48
CA VAL A 292 18.46 14.60 32.71
C VAL A 292 18.25 13.34 33.55
N LEU A 293 16.97 12.98 33.73
CA LEU A 293 16.56 11.70 34.31
C LEU A 293 16.08 10.80 33.18
N SER A 294 16.51 9.54 33.16
CA SER A 294 16.17 8.59 32.10
C SER A 294 15.76 7.23 32.65
N CYS A 295 14.84 6.58 31.93
CA CYS A 295 14.62 5.15 32.06
C CYS A 295 15.61 4.39 31.16
N PRO A 296 15.92 3.12 31.45
CA PRO A 296 16.62 2.26 30.50
C PRO A 296 15.89 2.24 29.15
N PRO A 297 16.62 2.31 28.02
CA PRO A 297 15.98 2.26 26.70
C PRO A 297 15.41 0.86 26.42
N LEU A 298 14.30 0.81 25.68
CA LEU A 298 13.87 -0.40 25.00
C LEU A 298 14.64 -0.50 23.69
N GLU A 299 15.53 -1.49 23.57
CA GLU A 299 16.29 -1.76 22.34
C GLU A 299 15.59 -2.80 21.46
N LEU A 300 15.57 -2.54 20.16
CA LEU A 300 14.96 -3.38 19.14
C LEU A 300 16.01 -3.78 18.10
N CYS A 301 16.02 -5.06 17.72
CA CYS A 301 16.90 -5.57 16.67
C CYS A 301 16.08 -6.31 15.62
N TYR A 302 16.53 -6.21 14.37
CA TYR A 302 15.86 -6.80 13.21
C TYR A 302 16.79 -7.81 12.55
N SER A 303 16.20 -8.88 12.00
CA SER A 303 16.91 -9.79 11.10
C SER A 303 17.48 -9.01 9.92
N GLN A 304 18.71 -9.33 9.53
CA GLN A 304 19.39 -8.73 8.39
C GLN A 304 19.58 -9.78 7.30
N PRO A 305 19.49 -9.41 6.01
CA PRO A 305 19.79 -10.33 4.92
C PRO A 305 21.29 -10.67 4.95
N ASP A 306 21.62 -11.90 5.34
CA ASP A 306 22.99 -12.40 5.31
C ASP A 306 23.28 -13.06 3.96
N MET A 307 23.97 -12.32 3.10
CA MET A 307 24.45 -12.79 1.81
C MET A 307 25.95 -13.12 1.84
N SER A 308 26.58 -13.13 3.02
CA SER A 308 27.99 -13.46 3.17
C SER A 308 28.20 -14.95 2.96
N GLY A 309 29.17 -15.32 2.11
CA GLY A 309 29.45 -16.72 1.82
C GLY A 309 28.49 -17.40 0.84
N ALA A 310 27.66 -16.65 0.10
CA ALA A 310 26.87 -17.21 -1.00
C ALA A 310 27.81 -17.87 -2.03
N GLN A 311 27.57 -19.15 -2.32
CA GLN A 311 28.31 -19.94 -3.30
C GLN A 311 27.33 -20.63 -4.24
N TRP A 312 27.73 -20.79 -5.50
CA TRP A 312 27.00 -21.64 -6.43
C TRP A 312 27.09 -23.09 -5.97
N GLN A 313 25.94 -23.76 -5.93
CA GLN A 313 25.85 -25.18 -5.62
C GLN A 313 25.05 -25.90 -6.72
N GLN A 314 25.45 -27.13 -7.01
CA GLN A 314 24.72 -27.94 -7.98
C GLN A 314 23.40 -28.41 -7.35
N MET A 315 22.29 -28.10 -8.01
CA MET A 315 20.98 -28.60 -7.60
C MET A 315 20.73 -29.96 -8.25
N SER A 316 21.12 -31.03 -7.57
CA SER A 316 21.00 -32.42 -8.08
C SER A 316 19.58 -32.79 -8.50
N SER A 317 18.57 -32.20 -7.85
CA SER A 317 17.14 -32.35 -8.18
C SER A 317 16.76 -31.92 -9.61
N LEU A 318 17.58 -31.10 -10.27
CA LEU A 318 17.38 -30.64 -11.65
C LEU A 318 18.21 -31.41 -12.69
N SER A 319 18.92 -32.47 -12.28
CA SER A 319 19.75 -33.25 -13.21
C SER A 319 18.91 -33.85 -14.35
N GLY A 320 19.32 -33.63 -15.60
CA GLY A 320 18.60 -34.08 -16.78
C GLY A 320 17.49 -33.14 -17.27
N LEU A 321 17.31 -31.99 -16.62
CA LEU A 321 16.50 -30.86 -17.07
C LEU A 321 17.43 -29.79 -17.66
N ASP A 322 18.16 -30.14 -18.71
CA ASP A 322 19.29 -29.33 -19.21
C ASP A 322 18.86 -28.11 -20.05
N SER A 323 17.57 -28.01 -20.41
CA SER A 323 16.99 -26.86 -21.12
C SER A 323 15.46 -26.81 -20.92
N PRO A 324 14.81 -25.63 -21.03
CA PRO A 324 13.36 -25.50 -20.97
C PRO A 324 12.63 -26.55 -21.83
N PRO A 325 11.44 -26.99 -21.39
CA PRO A 325 10.49 -26.22 -20.60
C PRO A 325 10.21 -26.83 -19.22
N TYR A 326 11.03 -26.49 -18.22
CA TYR A 326 10.65 -26.65 -16.82
C TYR A 326 10.51 -25.28 -16.16
N GLN A 327 9.67 -25.21 -15.12
CA GLN A 327 9.41 -24.01 -14.33
C GLN A 327 9.46 -24.36 -12.85
N LEU A 328 10.02 -23.47 -12.05
CA LEU A 328 9.89 -23.51 -10.60
C LEU A 328 8.62 -22.76 -10.21
N VAL A 329 7.63 -23.48 -9.70
CA VAL A 329 6.30 -22.93 -9.42
C VAL A 329 5.69 -23.59 -8.19
N ASP A 330 5.15 -22.75 -7.31
CA ASP A 330 4.31 -23.20 -6.21
C ASP A 330 2.92 -23.55 -6.74
N LEU A 331 2.82 -24.75 -7.31
CA LEU A 331 1.60 -25.18 -7.96
C LEU A 331 0.46 -25.25 -6.93
N TYR A 332 0.71 -25.97 -5.82
CA TYR A 332 -0.27 -26.30 -4.77
C TYR A 332 -0.49 -25.21 -3.71
N GLY A 333 0.08 -24.01 -3.88
CA GLY A 333 -0.04 -22.91 -2.92
C GLY A 333 0.53 -23.25 -1.54
N GLU A 334 1.63 -24.02 -1.49
CA GLU A 334 2.28 -24.49 -0.25
C GLU A 334 3.32 -23.49 0.28
N GLY A 335 3.56 -22.38 -0.42
CA GLY A 335 4.53 -21.33 -0.12
C GLY A 335 5.96 -21.63 -0.59
N VAL A 336 6.19 -22.77 -1.25
CA VAL A 336 7.50 -23.20 -1.75
C VAL A 336 7.35 -23.75 -3.18
N PRO A 337 8.21 -23.35 -4.13
CA PRO A 337 8.08 -23.81 -5.50
C PRO A 337 8.53 -25.27 -5.68
N GLY A 338 7.69 -26.04 -6.37
CA GLY A 338 8.02 -27.34 -6.94
C GLY A 338 8.61 -27.23 -8.36
N ILE A 339 8.87 -28.37 -9.00
CA ILE A 339 9.38 -28.43 -10.38
C ILE A 339 8.26 -28.90 -11.31
N LEU A 340 7.77 -28.01 -12.16
CA LEU A 340 6.83 -28.32 -13.24
C LEU A 340 7.61 -28.54 -14.53
N TRP A 341 7.31 -29.62 -15.26
CA TRP A 341 7.99 -29.96 -16.50
C TRP A 341 7.02 -30.56 -17.52
N LEU A 342 7.13 -30.13 -18.77
CA LEU A 342 6.39 -30.73 -19.88
C LEU A 342 7.24 -31.83 -20.54
N ASN A 343 6.85 -33.09 -20.34
CA ASN A 343 7.49 -34.24 -20.99
C ASN A 343 6.66 -34.70 -22.19
N GLY A 344 7.01 -34.23 -23.38
CA GLY A 344 6.31 -34.54 -24.62
C GLY A 344 4.91 -33.92 -24.65
N LYS A 345 3.90 -34.65 -24.16
CA LYS A 345 2.51 -34.18 -24.04
C LYS A 345 2.02 -34.16 -22.59
N ASP A 346 2.77 -34.74 -21.66
CA ASP A 346 2.31 -34.89 -20.28
C ASP A 346 2.98 -33.85 -19.39
N TRP A 347 2.17 -33.11 -18.65
CA TRP A 347 2.68 -32.28 -17.56
C TRP A 347 3.04 -33.16 -16.36
N ARG A 348 4.24 -32.94 -15.84
CA ARG A 348 4.76 -33.61 -14.65
C ARG A 348 5.15 -32.60 -13.61
N TYR A 349 4.94 -32.94 -12.35
CA TYR A 349 5.28 -32.09 -11.23
C TYR A 349 6.05 -32.87 -10.16
N ARG A 350 7.06 -32.24 -9.57
CA ARG A 350 7.69 -32.66 -8.32
C ARG A 350 7.38 -31.64 -7.24
N ALA A 351 6.59 -32.04 -6.24
CA ALA A 351 6.31 -31.19 -5.10
C ALA A 351 7.57 -31.04 -4.22
N PRO A 352 7.78 -29.86 -3.60
CA PRO A 352 8.81 -29.70 -2.59
C PRO A 352 8.48 -30.56 -1.36
N CYS A 353 9.50 -31.09 -0.71
CA CYS A 353 9.38 -31.94 0.47
C CYS A 353 10.49 -31.58 1.46
N ARG A 354 10.24 -31.79 2.75
CA ARG A 354 11.29 -31.72 3.76
C ARG A 354 12.33 -32.80 3.45
N GLY A 355 13.61 -32.40 3.40
CA GLY A 355 14.74 -33.31 3.39
C GLY A 355 14.91 -33.96 4.77
N GLU A 356 16.09 -33.83 5.36
CA GLU A 356 16.32 -34.33 6.72
C GLU A 356 15.39 -33.65 7.75
N THR A 357 14.83 -34.43 8.68
CA THR A 357 13.94 -33.88 9.71
C THR A 357 14.72 -32.99 10.67
N GLY A 358 14.23 -31.77 10.91
CA GLY A 358 14.90 -30.79 11.77
C GLY A 358 15.89 -29.88 11.04
N THR A 359 15.99 -30.00 9.71
CA THR A 359 16.75 -29.07 8.85
C THR A 359 15.81 -28.25 7.96
N ASP A 360 16.34 -27.17 7.38
CA ASP A 360 15.63 -26.37 6.37
C ASP A 360 15.81 -26.92 4.95
N GLU A 361 16.39 -28.12 4.80
CA GLU A 361 16.62 -28.74 3.50
C GLU A 361 15.31 -28.99 2.77
N VAL A 362 15.28 -28.61 1.48
CA VAL A 362 14.18 -28.86 0.56
C VAL A 362 14.66 -29.85 -0.50
N VAL A 363 13.99 -31.01 -0.54
CA VAL A 363 14.13 -32.02 -1.60
C VAL A 363 12.85 -32.05 -2.42
N TYR A 364 12.83 -32.84 -3.50
CA TYR A 364 11.68 -32.92 -4.39
C TYR A 364 11.19 -34.36 -4.48
N ALA A 365 9.88 -34.54 -4.35
CA ALA A 365 9.22 -35.84 -4.48
C ALA A 365 9.47 -36.49 -5.86
N ASP A 366 9.07 -37.75 -6.02
CA ASP A 366 9.07 -38.40 -7.33
C ASP A 366 8.15 -37.69 -8.32
N TRP A 367 8.43 -37.86 -9.62
CA TRP A 367 7.60 -37.31 -10.67
C TRP A 367 6.17 -37.85 -10.62
N VAL A 368 5.21 -36.93 -10.52
CA VAL A 368 3.78 -37.25 -10.66
C VAL A 368 3.26 -36.65 -11.95
N ASN A 369 2.54 -37.45 -12.75
CA ASN A 369 1.82 -36.94 -13.91
C ASN A 369 0.61 -36.14 -13.40
N LEU A 370 0.42 -34.91 -13.88
CA LEU A 370 -0.76 -34.13 -13.56
C LEU A 370 -1.95 -34.62 -14.42
N PRO A 371 -2.99 -35.22 -13.81
CA PRO A 371 -4.13 -35.72 -14.56
C PRO A 371 -4.97 -34.56 -15.11
N GLN A 372 -5.59 -34.77 -16.28
CA GLN A 372 -6.66 -33.94 -16.87
C GLN A 372 -6.31 -32.57 -17.47
N ILE A 373 -5.05 -32.17 -17.58
CA ILE A 373 -4.70 -30.95 -18.34
C ILE A 373 -4.59 -31.32 -19.83
N PRO A 374 -5.38 -30.72 -20.73
CA PRO A 374 -5.19 -30.91 -22.16
C PRO A 374 -3.76 -30.53 -22.54
N ALA A 375 -3.06 -31.47 -23.15
CA ALA A 375 -1.76 -31.25 -23.78
C ALA A 375 -1.90 -30.36 -25.02
N LEU A 376 -2.33 -29.11 -24.84
CA LEU A 376 -2.44 -28.15 -25.92
C LEU A 376 -1.05 -27.62 -26.20
N GLN A 377 -0.45 -28.13 -27.27
CA GLN A 377 0.93 -27.85 -27.69
C GLN A 377 1.15 -26.40 -28.20
N ASN A 378 0.17 -25.51 -28.07
CA ASN A 378 0.23 -24.15 -28.59
C ASN A 378 0.22 -23.14 -27.43
N ALA A 379 0.79 -21.96 -27.69
CA ALA A 379 1.03 -20.83 -26.79
C ALA A 379 -0.22 -20.19 -26.14
N SER A 380 -1.29 -20.95 -25.97
CA SER A 380 -2.62 -20.49 -25.58
C SER A 380 -3.08 -21.04 -24.22
N ALA A 381 -2.20 -21.75 -23.51
CA ALA A 381 -2.38 -22.13 -22.11
C ALA A 381 -1.42 -21.32 -21.22
N ARG A 382 -1.92 -20.84 -20.08
CA ARG A 382 -1.14 -20.08 -19.09
C ARG A 382 -1.50 -20.55 -17.68
N LEU A 383 -0.53 -20.50 -16.78
CA LEU A 383 -0.75 -20.64 -15.34
C LEU A 383 -0.89 -19.24 -14.74
N ILE A 384 -2.05 -18.97 -14.17
CA ILE A 384 -2.37 -17.68 -13.59
C ILE A 384 -3.54 -17.87 -12.61
N ASP A 385 -3.52 -17.21 -11.47
CA ASP A 385 -4.68 -17.14 -10.56
C ASP A 385 -5.70 -16.17 -11.18
N ILE A 386 -6.71 -16.71 -11.89
CA ILE A 386 -7.67 -15.90 -12.65
C ILE A 386 -8.92 -15.59 -11.84
N ASP A 387 -9.26 -16.42 -10.85
CA ASP A 387 -10.46 -16.24 -10.02
C ASP A 387 -10.19 -15.64 -8.64
N GLY A 388 -8.91 -15.42 -8.30
CA GLY A 388 -8.46 -14.70 -7.11
C GLY A 388 -8.50 -15.53 -5.84
N ASP A 389 -8.55 -16.86 -5.94
CA ASP A 389 -8.59 -17.76 -4.78
C ASP A 389 -7.21 -18.05 -4.17
N GLY A 390 -6.14 -17.53 -4.80
CA GLY A 390 -4.75 -17.72 -4.39
C GLY A 390 -4.14 -19.03 -4.90
N GLN A 391 -4.89 -19.85 -5.64
CA GLN A 391 -4.40 -21.04 -6.33
C GLN A 391 -4.16 -20.72 -7.80
N LEU A 392 -3.24 -21.45 -8.43
CA LEU A 392 -2.98 -21.25 -9.86
C LEU A 392 -4.03 -21.98 -10.71
N ASP A 393 -4.61 -21.26 -11.67
CA ASP A 393 -5.47 -21.84 -12.70
C ASP A 393 -4.71 -22.14 -13.99
N TRP A 394 -5.02 -23.28 -14.60
CA TRP A 394 -4.69 -23.49 -16.01
C TRP A 394 -5.73 -22.80 -16.89
N VAL A 395 -5.41 -21.58 -17.30
CA VAL A 395 -6.22 -20.85 -18.27
C VAL A 395 -5.92 -21.36 -19.66
N ILE A 396 -6.95 -21.90 -20.32
CA ILE A 396 -6.89 -22.40 -21.69
C ILE A 396 -7.80 -21.54 -22.54
N ALA A 397 -7.23 -20.97 -23.60
CA ALA A 397 -8.00 -20.21 -24.55
C ALA A 397 -7.64 -20.67 -25.97
N ALA A 398 -8.63 -21.10 -26.74
CA ALA A 398 -8.51 -21.48 -28.13
C ALA A 398 -9.84 -21.18 -28.85
N PRO A 399 -9.86 -21.03 -30.18
CA PRO A 399 -11.11 -20.88 -30.92
C PRO A 399 -12.08 -22.03 -30.61
N GLY A 400 -13.23 -21.72 -30.01
CA GLY A 400 -14.26 -22.69 -29.61
C GLY A 400 -14.06 -23.38 -28.26
N MET A 401 -12.97 -23.11 -27.54
CA MET A 401 -12.73 -23.64 -26.18
C MET A 401 -11.96 -22.61 -25.35
N ALA A 402 -12.65 -21.96 -24.41
CA ALA A 402 -12.08 -20.93 -23.55
C ALA A 402 -12.58 -21.09 -22.13
N GLY A 403 -11.66 -21.21 -21.17
CA GLY A 403 -11.99 -21.45 -19.77
C GLY A 403 -10.75 -21.79 -18.96
N PHE A 404 -10.95 -22.29 -17.76
CA PHE A 404 -9.86 -22.62 -16.86
C PHE A 404 -10.13 -23.88 -16.04
N PHE A 405 -9.06 -24.44 -15.50
CA PHE A 405 -9.09 -25.49 -14.48
C PHE A 405 -8.40 -24.95 -13.24
N THR A 406 -9.11 -24.96 -12.12
CA THR A 406 -8.63 -24.49 -10.82
C THR A 406 -8.01 -25.64 -10.07
N GLN A 407 -6.88 -25.39 -9.42
CA GLN A 407 -6.32 -26.36 -8.52
C GLN A 407 -7.02 -26.32 -7.17
N GLN A 408 -7.63 -27.43 -6.78
CA GLN A 408 -8.32 -27.53 -5.51
C GLN A 408 -7.34 -27.85 -4.37
N SER A 409 -7.73 -27.48 -3.15
CA SER A 409 -6.96 -27.75 -1.92
C SER A 409 -6.62 -29.23 -1.68
N ASP A 410 -7.34 -30.16 -2.30
CA ASP A 410 -7.06 -31.61 -2.25
C ASP A 410 -6.05 -32.08 -3.30
N LYS A 411 -5.42 -31.14 -4.02
CA LYS A 411 -4.44 -31.34 -5.11
C LYS A 411 -5.05 -31.93 -6.39
N ASN A 412 -6.38 -32.03 -6.48
CA ASN A 412 -7.06 -32.36 -7.72
C ASN A 412 -7.38 -31.10 -8.52
N TRP A 413 -7.51 -31.26 -9.84
CA TRP A 413 -8.00 -30.19 -10.71
C TRP A 413 -9.51 -30.19 -10.73
N SER A 414 -10.10 -29.00 -10.76
CA SER A 414 -11.53 -28.83 -10.99
C SER A 414 -11.92 -29.32 -12.40
N ARG A 415 -13.23 -29.39 -12.67
CA ARG A 415 -13.68 -29.58 -14.05
C ARG A 415 -13.50 -28.27 -14.81
N PHE A 416 -13.38 -28.35 -16.14
CA PHE A 416 -13.28 -27.17 -17.00
C PHE A 416 -14.43 -26.18 -16.74
N THR A 417 -14.07 -24.97 -16.32
CA THR A 417 -14.99 -23.84 -16.16
C THR A 417 -14.91 -22.97 -17.41
N PRO A 418 -15.92 -22.96 -18.29
CA PRO A 418 -15.90 -22.12 -19.49
C PRO A 418 -16.02 -20.64 -19.11
N PHE A 419 -15.29 -19.77 -19.82
CA PHE A 419 -15.55 -18.34 -19.73
C PHE A 419 -16.89 -18.00 -20.39
N SER A 420 -17.70 -17.19 -19.70
CA SER A 420 -18.99 -16.73 -20.22
C SER A 420 -18.82 -15.86 -21.47
N ALA A 421 -17.73 -15.07 -21.51
CA ALA A 421 -17.29 -14.27 -22.64
C ALA A 421 -15.77 -14.03 -22.53
N LEU A 422 -15.07 -14.11 -23.66
CA LEU A 422 -13.66 -13.74 -23.76
C LEU A 422 -13.50 -12.40 -24.52
N PRO A 423 -12.61 -11.51 -24.06
CA PRO A 423 -12.18 -10.37 -24.85
C PRO A 423 -11.58 -10.78 -26.19
N GLU A 424 -11.83 -10.01 -27.25
CA GLU A 424 -11.24 -10.26 -28.58
C GLU A 424 -9.70 -10.21 -28.53
N GLU A 425 -9.15 -9.30 -27.74
CA GLU A 425 -7.72 -9.09 -27.57
C GLU A 425 -7.06 -10.05 -26.59
N PHE A 426 -7.78 -11.03 -26.02
CA PHE A 426 -7.22 -12.01 -25.09
C PHE A 426 -5.99 -12.74 -25.67
N PHE A 427 -6.00 -12.98 -26.97
CA PHE A 427 -4.91 -13.65 -27.71
C PHE A 427 -3.91 -12.70 -28.34
N HIS A 428 -4.10 -11.39 -28.19
CA HIS A 428 -3.23 -10.43 -28.83
C HIS A 428 -1.82 -10.55 -28.23
N PRO A 429 -0.73 -10.58 -29.03
CA PRO A 429 0.63 -10.73 -28.48
C PRO A 429 1.05 -9.64 -27.49
N GLN A 430 0.40 -8.48 -27.56
CA GLN A 430 0.64 -7.33 -26.67
C GLN A 430 -0.32 -7.29 -25.47
N ALA A 431 -1.23 -8.26 -25.33
CA ALA A 431 -2.11 -8.40 -24.18
C ALA A 431 -1.33 -8.51 -22.88
N GLN A 432 -1.67 -7.67 -21.91
CA GLN A 432 -1.09 -7.64 -20.58
C GLN A 432 -2.10 -8.18 -19.59
N PHE A 433 -1.66 -9.12 -18.75
CA PHE A 433 -2.45 -9.71 -17.68
C PHE A 433 -1.89 -9.22 -16.36
N THR A 434 -2.58 -8.30 -15.71
CA THR A 434 -2.13 -7.66 -14.47
C THR A 434 -3.30 -7.07 -13.70
N GLN A 435 -3.15 -6.88 -12.40
CA GLN A 435 -4.17 -6.25 -11.56
C GLN A 435 -4.20 -4.73 -11.78
N LEU A 436 -5.26 -4.23 -12.38
CA LEU A 436 -5.49 -2.81 -12.63
C LEU A 436 -6.72 -2.28 -11.91
N MET A 437 -7.67 -3.13 -11.52
CA MET A 437 -8.90 -2.70 -10.85
C MET A 437 -8.79 -2.67 -9.32
N GLY A 438 -7.73 -3.27 -8.76
CA GLY A 438 -7.56 -3.37 -7.31
C GLY A 438 -8.47 -4.42 -6.65
N SER A 439 -9.15 -5.26 -7.43
CA SER A 439 -10.08 -6.31 -6.99
C SER A 439 -9.44 -7.64 -6.56
N GLY A 440 -8.11 -7.71 -6.49
CA GLY A 440 -7.37 -8.97 -6.35
C GLY A 440 -7.29 -9.81 -7.62
N LEU A 441 -8.20 -9.59 -8.58
CA LEU A 441 -8.27 -10.35 -9.83
C LEU A 441 -7.30 -9.82 -10.88
N ILE A 442 -6.81 -10.72 -11.73
CA ILE A 442 -5.96 -10.36 -12.86
C ILE A 442 -6.79 -9.89 -14.04
N ASP A 443 -6.66 -8.61 -14.39
CA ASP A 443 -7.35 -7.97 -15.50
C ASP A 443 -6.58 -8.14 -16.82
N LEU A 444 -7.27 -7.93 -17.94
CA LEU A 444 -6.66 -7.89 -19.26
C LEU A 444 -6.58 -6.45 -19.77
N ALA A 445 -5.40 -6.03 -20.24
CA ALA A 445 -5.20 -4.71 -20.81
C ALA A 445 -4.36 -4.70 -22.09
N MET A 446 -4.68 -3.76 -22.96
CA MET A 446 -3.90 -3.39 -24.14
C MET A 446 -3.35 -1.97 -23.95
N ILE A 447 -2.02 -1.85 -23.88
CA ILE A 447 -1.35 -0.58 -23.57
C ILE A 447 -1.03 0.17 -24.86
N GLY A 448 -1.75 1.27 -25.10
CA GLY A 448 -1.45 2.26 -26.14
C GLY A 448 -0.74 3.49 -25.55
N PRO A 449 -0.14 4.35 -26.40
CA PRO A 449 0.66 5.49 -25.92
C PRO A 449 -0.14 6.52 -25.14
N LYS A 450 -1.42 6.70 -25.49
CA LYS A 450 -2.33 7.70 -24.90
C LYS A 450 -3.63 7.09 -24.36
N SER A 451 -3.78 5.78 -24.44
CA SER A 451 -4.97 5.09 -23.95
C SER A 451 -4.68 3.64 -23.61
N VAL A 452 -5.46 3.12 -22.67
CA VAL A 452 -5.45 1.71 -22.27
C VAL A 452 -6.81 1.14 -22.57
N ARG A 453 -6.86 0.05 -23.34
CA ARG A 453 -8.10 -0.71 -23.50
C ARG A 453 -8.13 -1.79 -22.44
N LEU A 454 -9.10 -1.70 -21.53
CA LEU A 454 -9.19 -2.47 -20.29
C LEU A 454 -10.40 -3.40 -20.29
N TYR A 455 -10.18 -4.62 -19.83
CA TYR A 455 -11.18 -5.63 -19.56
C TYR A 455 -11.04 -6.03 -18.09
N ALA A 456 -11.94 -5.52 -17.25
CA ALA A 456 -11.94 -5.86 -15.83
C ALA A 456 -12.35 -7.33 -15.66
N ASN A 457 -11.65 -8.06 -14.80
CA ASN A 457 -12.01 -9.42 -14.48
C ASN A 457 -13.15 -9.44 -13.43
N GLU A 458 -14.20 -10.21 -13.70
CA GLU A 458 -15.39 -10.38 -12.86
C GLU A 458 -15.47 -11.81 -12.27
N GLY A 459 -14.33 -12.52 -12.25
CA GLY A 459 -14.13 -13.89 -11.74
C GLY A 459 -14.42 -14.95 -12.81
N SER A 460 -15.65 -15.00 -13.32
CA SER A 460 -16.07 -16.00 -14.33
C SER A 460 -16.22 -15.44 -15.76
N ALA A 461 -15.92 -14.15 -15.93
CA ALA A 461 -16.00 -13.42 -17.18
C ALA A 461 -15.12 -12.15 -17.12
N PHE A 462 -14.89 -11.56 -18.28
CA PHE A 462 -14.35 -10.20 -18.37
C PHE A 462 -15.46 -9.20 -18.73
N SER A 463 -15.34 -7.98 -18.22
CA SER A 463 -16.22 -6.86 -18.56
C SER A 463 -16.15 -6.53 -20.05
N THR A 464 -17.05 -5.67 -20.54
CA THR A 464 -16.87 -5.05 -21.86
C THR A 464 -15.60 -4.20 -21.89
N GLY A 465 -14.92 -4.16 -23.05
CA GLY A 465 -13.69 -3.39 -23.22
C GLY A 465 -13.93 -1.89 -23.10
N LEU A 466 -13.25 -1.25 -22.14
CA LEU A 466 -13.30 0.20 -21.93
C LEU A 466 -12.02 0.85 -22.44
N ASN A 467 -12.14 1.92 -23.20
CA ASN A 467 -10.99 2.73 -23.62
C ASN A 467 -10.78 3.86 -22.61
N ILE A 468 -9.71 3.76 -21.84
CA ILE A 468 -9.33 4.72 -20.80
C ILE A 468 -8.24 5.63 -21.36
N ASN A 469 -8.57 6.90 -21.58
CA ASN A 469 -7.60 7.90 -22.01
C ASN A 469 -6.66 8.25 -20.86
N GLN A 470 -5.38 8.39 -21.18
CA GLN A 470 -4.39 8.92 -20.24
C GLN A 470 -4.39 10.44 -20.30
N ASP A 471 -3.90 11.08 -19.23
CA ASP A 471 -3.77 12.53 -19.19
C ASP A 471 -2.83 13.04 -20.31
N GLU A 472 -3.01 14.29 -20.74
CA GLU A 472 -2.33 14.84 -21.92
C GLU A 472 -0.80 14.71 -21.87
N ASN A 473 -0.22 14.82 -20.67
CA ASN A 473 1.22 14.76 -20.43
C ASN A 473 1.77 13.34 -20.21
N ILE A 474 0.90 12.33 -20.20
CA ILE A 474 1.28 10.94 -19.97
C ILE A 474 1.43 10.23 -21.31
N GLU A 475 2.58 9.63 -21.55
CA GLU A 475 2.81 8.74 -22.69
C GLU A 475 3.32 7.39 -22.18
N LEU A 476 2.60 6.31 -22.51
CA LEU A 476 2.91 4.97 -22.03
C LEU A 476 3.81 4.21 -23.00
N PRO A 477 4.77 3.42 -22.50
CA PRO A 477 5.54 2.50 -23.33
C PRO A 477 4.65 1.34 -23.80
N GLY A 478 4.75 0.99 -25.08
CA GLY A 478 4.04 -0.16 -25.63
C GLY A 478 4.93 -1.39 -25.63
N PRO A 479 4.46 -2.57 -25.17
CA PRO A 479 5.26 -3.79 -25.15
C PRO A 479 5.67 -4.23 -26.55
N GLY A 480 6.93 -4.67 -26.69
CA GLY A 480 7.48 -5.24 -27.93
C GLY A 480 7.68 -4.25 -29.08
N ARG A 481 7.71 -2.94 -28.81
CA ARG A 481 7.95 -1.91 -29.84
C ARG A 481 9.44 -1.72 -30.17
N ASP A 482 10.29 -1.81 -29.16
CA ASP A 482 11.75 -1.81 -29.30
C ASP A 482 12.29 -3.08 -28.65
N ALA A 483 13.10 -3.84 -29.41
CA ALA A 483 13.70 -5.09 -28.92
C ALA A 483 14.83 -4.84 -27.89
N ARG A 484 15.24 -3.58 -27.70
CA ARG A 484 16.27 -3.16 -26.73
C ARG A 484 15.69 -2.54 -25.46
N GLU A 485 14.39 -2.66 -25.23
CA GLU A 485 13.75 -2.27 -23.99
C GLU A 485 12.90 -3.41 -23.43
N LEU A 486 12.86 -3.52 -22.10
CA LEU A 486 11.91 -4.38 -21.41
C LEU A 486 10.73 -3.51 -20.95
N VAL A 487 9.53 -3.82 -21.41
CA VAL A 487 8.28 -3.23 -20.89
C VAL A 487 7.51 -4.32 -20.19
N LEU A 488 7.27 -4.14 -18.89
CA LEU A 488 6.64 -5.14 -18.04
C LEU A 488 5.81 -4.49 -16.93
N PHE A 489 4.96 -5.30 -16.29
CA PHE A 489 4.34 -4.95 -15.03
C PHE A 489 5.18 -5.51 -13.88
N ALA A 490 5.58 -4.66 -12.95
CA ALA A 490 6.33 -5.04 -11.76
C ALA A 490 6.08 -4.06 -10.63
N ASP A 491 6.15 -4.51 -9.38
CA ASP A 491 6.11 -3.64 -8.21
C ASP A 491 7.48 -3.01 -7.94
N ILE A 492 8.08 -2.35 -8.95
CA ILE A 492 9.42 -1.75 -8.84
C ILE A 492 9.50 -0.63 -7.80
N LEU A 493 8.34 -0.11 -7.43
CA LEU A 493 8.22 0.85 -6.37
C LEU A 493 8.20 0.09 -5.03
N GLY A 494 7.42 -0.98 -4.87
CA GLY A 494 7.29 -1.74 -3.60
C GLY A 494 5.97 -1.45 -2.88
N SER A 495 4.96 -0.95 -3.62
CA SER A 495 3.68 -0.46 -3.11
C SER A 495 2.62 -1.53 -2.91
N GLY A 496 2.99 -2.79 -3.17
CA GLY A 496 2.07 -3.90 -3.26
C GLY A 496 1.22 -3.87 -4.53
N GLN A 497 1.61 -3.07 -5.55
CA GLN A 497 0.87 -2.95 -6.81
C GLN A 497 1.80 -3.11 -8.01
N SER A 498 1.32 -3.81 -9.03
CA SER A 498 2.01 -3.91 -10.31
C SER A 498 1.95 -2.58 -11.07
N HIS A 499 3.11 -1.98 -11.32
CA HIS A 499 3.25 -0.74 -12.09
C HIS A 499 3.79 -1.02 -13.48
N LEU A 500 3.46 -0.14 -14.44
CA LEU A 500 4.01 -0.25 -15.78
C LEU A 500 5.46 0.28 -15.77
N CYS A 501 6.40 -0.57 -16.14
CA CYS A 501 7.82 -0.28 -16.08
C CYS A 501 8.44 -0.41 -17.47
N ARG A 502 9.38 0.49 -17.78
CA ARG A 502 10.29 0.38 -18.92
C ARG A 502 11.72 0.38 -18.44
N ILE A 503 12.48 -0.61 -18.85
CA ILE A 503 13.90 -0.73 -18.53
C ILE A 503 14.71 -0.78 -19.82
N ARG A 504 15.69 0.12 -19.93
CA ARG A 504 16.71 0.14 -20.99
C ARG A 504 18.09 -0.02 -20.35
N TYR A 505 19.10 -0.20 -21.19
CA TYR A 505 20.51 -0.33 -20.79
C TYR A 505 20.96 0.74 -19.78
N ASN A 506 20.42 1.96 -19.80
CA ASN A 506 20.84 3.08 -18.95
C ASN A 506 19.73 3.72 -18.11
N SER A 507 18.49 3.24 -18.18
CA SER A 507 17.37 3.93 -17.55
C SER A 507 16.27 2.98 -17.12
N VAL A 508 15.66 3.30 -15.98
CA VAL A 508 14.49 2.64 -15.43
C VAL A 508 13.41 3.70 -15.26
N THR A 509 12.28 3.53 -15.92
CA THR A 509 11.13 4.44 -15.83
C THR A 509 9.91 3.66 -15.40
N CYS A 510 9.18 4.17 -14.41
CA CYS A 510 7.97 3.57 -13.87
C CYS A 510 6.81 4.55 -14.06
N TRP A 511 5.68 4.06 -14.54
CA TRP A 511 4.40 4.76 -14.53
C TRP A 511 3.56 4.14 -13.42
N PRO A 512 3.34 4.87 -12.30
CA PRO A 512 2.56 4.34 -11.19
C PRO A 512 1.15 3.98 -11.64
N ASN A 513 0.70 2.80 -11.24
CA ASN A 513 -0.67 2.34 -11.48
C ASN A 513 -1.61 3.09 -10.54
N LEU A 514 -2.58 3.83 -11.09
CA LEU A 514 -3.59 4.61 -10.35
C LEU A 514 -4.96 3.93 -10.35
N GLY A 515 -5.01 2.66 -10.74
CA GLY A 515 -6.23 1.89 -10.84
C GLY A 515 -7.09 2.25 -12.07
N GLY A 516 -7.96 1.32 -12.47
CA GLY A 516 -8.92 1.54 -13.55
C GLY A 516 -8.26 1.80 -14.92
N GLY A 517 -7.05 1.30 -15.14
CA GLY A 517 -6.28 1.55 -16.37
C GLY A 517 -5.67 2.95 -16.50
N ARG A 518 -5.68 3.76 -15.43
CA ARG A 518 -5.00 5.06 -15.38
C ARG A 518 -3.59 4.92 -14.82
N PHE A 519 -2.67 5.68 -15.39
CA PHE A 519 -1.28 5.71 -14.97
C PHE A 519 -0.83 7.14 -14.63
N GLY A 520 -0.01 7.26 -13.59
CA GLY A 520 0.57 8.53 -13.17
C GLY A 520 1.76 8.96 -14.02
N SER A 521 2.27 10.15 -13.71
CA SER A 521 3.48 10.72 -14.31
C SER A 521 4.68 9.75 -14.25
N PRO A 522 5.51 9.69 -15.31
CA PRO A 522 6.67 8.81 -15.32
C PRO A 522 7.66 9.21 -14.22
N VAL A 523 8.00 8.23 -13.40
CA VAL A 523 9.03 8.30 -12.38
C VAL A 523 10.30 7.70 -12.95
N GLN A 524 11.40 8.45 -12.93
CA GLN A 524 12.71 7.89 -13.21
C GLN A 524 13.37 7.37 -11.92
N LEU A 525 13.82 6.12 -11.98
CA LEU A 525 14.68 5.52 -10.97
C LEU A 525 16.12 5.57 -11.47
N SER A 526 16.99 6.24 -10.72
CA SER A 526 18.36 6.48 -11.16
C SER A 526 19.20 5.20 -11.08
N LEU A 527 19.96 4.92 -12.14
CA LEU A 527 21.01 3.91 -12.15
C LEU A 527 22.37 4.57 -11.87
N PRO A 528 23.25 3.95 -11.06
CA PRO A 528 24.57 4.50 -10.77
C PRO A 528 25.53 4.30 -11.95
N SER A 529 25.23 3.31 -12.81
CA SER A 529 25.89 3.01 -14.07
C SER A 529 24.90 2.29 -15.00
N PRO A 530 25.09 2.34 -16.33
CA PRO A 530 24.33 1.48 -17.23
C PRO A 530 24.45 -0.01 -16.86
N LEU A 531 23.38 -0.76 -17.11
CA LEU A 531 23.31 -2.22 -16.96
C LEU A 531 24.28 -2.91 -17.94
N ASP A 532 24.33 -2.40 -19.17
CA ASP A 532 25.23 -2.84 -20.25
C ASP A 532 25.47 -1.72 -21.28
N SER A 533 26.21 -1.99 -22.36
CA SER A 533 26.27 -1.09 -23.53
C SER A 533 24.97 -1.11 -24.32
N GLU A 534 24.67 -0.04 -25.06
CA GLU A 534 23.44 0.04 -25.86
C GLU A 534 23.36 -1.05 -26.96
N GLU A 535 24.50 -1.51 -27.46
CA GLU A 535 24.60 -2.55 -28.48
C GLU A 535 24.53 -3.97 -27.89
N GLN A 536 24.96 -4.17 -26.65
CA GLN A 536 25.04 -5.48 -25.99
C GLN A 536 23.85 -5.79 -25.10
N PHE A 537 23.13 -4.76 -24.65
CA PHE A 537 21.97 -4.93 -23.80
C PHE A 537 20.91 -5.82 -24.45
N ASN A 538 20.62 -6.95 -23.80
CA ASN A 538 19.51 -7.83 -24.17
C ASN A 538 18.49 -7.87 -23.01
N PRO A 539 17.26 -7.37 -23.21
CA PRO A 539 16.18 -7.48 -22.23
C PRO A 539 15.93 -8.89 -21.69
N GLU A 540 16.16 -9.94 -22.49
CA GLU A 540 15.95 -11.34 -22.07
C GLU A 540 16.90 -11.81 -20.96
N ASN A 541 18.02 -11.10 -20.78
CA ASN A 541 19.00 -11.38 -19.74
C ASN A 541 18.68 -10.67 -18.41
N LEU A 542 17.62 -9.87 -18.36
CA LEU A 542 17.23 -9.10 -17.18
C LEU A 542 16.16 -9.85 -16.38
N LEU A 543 16.45 -10.12 -15.11
CA LEU A 543 15.54 -10.70 -14.14
C LEU A 543 15.22 -9.66 -13.05
N LEU A 544 14.00 -9.71 -12.54
CA LEU A 544 13.54 -8.89 -11.42
C LEU A 544 13.16 -9.81 -10.27
N ALA A 545 13.76 -9.60 -9.11
CA ALA A 545 13.45 -10.35 -7.90
C ALA A 545 13.84 -9.54 -6.67
N ASP A 546 13.05 -9.59 -5.60
CA ASP A 546 13.43 -9.05 -4.30
C ASP A 546 14.45 -9.99 -3.65
N THR A 547 15.71 -9.56 -3.54
CA THR A 547 16.81 -10.39 -3.00
C THR A 547 17.16 -10.08 -1.56
N ASP A 548 16.63 -8.99 -0.99
CA ASP A 548 16.93 -8.54 0.36
C ASP A 548 15.71 -8.46 1.29
N GLY A 549 14.53 -8.78 0.78
CA GLY A 549 13.27 -8.79 1.51
C GLY A 549 12.71 -7.39 1.76
N SER A 550 13.13 -6.39 0.97
CA SER A 550 12.66 -5.00 1.11
C SER A 550 11.26 -4.77 0.55
N GLY A 551 10.73 -5.71 -0.24
CA GLY A 551 9.44 -5.67 -0.90
C GLY A 551 9.50 -5.16 -2.35
N ALA A 552 10.55 -4.45 -2.73
CA ALA A 552 10.74 -3.97 -4.10
C ALA A 552 11.76 -4.86 -4.84
N PRO A 553 11.51 -5.26 -6.10
CA PRO A 553 12.43 -6.11 -6.83
C PRO A 553 13.73 -5.37 -7.17
N ASP A 554 14.82 -6.09 -7.03
CA ASP A 554 16.15 -5.74 -7.51
C ASP A 554 16.29 -6.09 -8.99
N LEU A 555 17.29 -5.50 -9.65
CA LEU A 555 17.64 -5.84 -11.01
C LEU A 555 18.80 -6.84 -11.03
N ILE A 556 18.61 -7.96 -11.71
CA ILE A 556 19.64 -8.99 -11.89
C ILE A 556 19.88 -9.13 -13.40
N TYR A 557 21.06 -8.73 -13.87
CA TYR A 557 21.44 -8.85 -15.28
C TYR A 557 22.44 -9.99 -15.47
N VAL A 558 22.04 -11.01 -16.24
CA VAL A 558 22.78 -12.24 -16.45
C VAL A 558 23.59 -12.16 -17.74
N GLN A 559 24.90 -12.31 -17.63
CA GLN A 559 25.86 -12.36 -18.72
C GLN A 559 26.51 -13.75 -18.80
N HIS A 560 27.24 -14.05 -19.87
CA HIS A 560 27.75 -15.41 -20.13
C HIS A 560 28.64 -16.00 -19.00
N ASN A 561 29.29 -15.16 -18.19
CA ASN A 561 30.19 -15.57 -17.11
C ASN A 561 29.83 -14.94 -15.76
N GLN A 562 28.74 -14.19 -15.65
CA GLN A 562 28.40 -13.52 -14.40
C GLN A 562 26.95 -13.07 -14.32
N ALA A 563 26.44 -12.92 -13.09
CA ALA A 563 25.22 -12.17 -12.80
C ALA A 563 25.56 -10.91 -12.01
N LYS A 564 25.10 -9.76 -12.49
CA LYS A 564 25.25 -8.46 -11.81
C LYS A 564 23.94 -8.09 -11.12
N VAL A 565 24.03 -7.65 -9.86
CA VAL A 565 22.85 -7.29 -9.06
C VAL A 565 22.89 -5.81 -8.68
N TRP A 566 21.81 -5.11 -8.99
CA TRP A 566 21.55 -3.75 -8.54
C TRP A 566 20.38 -3.76 -7.56
N LEU A 567 20.67 -3.43 -6.31
CA LEU A 567 19.66 -3.36 -5.26
C LEU A 567 18.77 -2.15 -5.44
N ASN A 568 17.47 -2.32 -5.27
CA ASN A 568 16.52 -1.23 -5.18
C ASN A 568 16.73 -0.46 -3.87
N GLN A 569 16.98 0.84 -3.93
CA GLN A 569 17.29 1.67 -2.76
C GLN A 569 16.09 2.51 -2.37
N GLY A 570 15.03 1.80 -2.00
CA GLY A 570 13.82 2.43 -1.54
C GLY A 570 13.24 3.37 -2.58
N TRP A 571 12.75 2.81 -3.69
CA TRP A 571 11.78 3.48 -4.57
C TRP A 571 12.33 4.61 -5.46
N GLN A 572 13.63 4.91 -5.36
CA GLN A 572 14.21 6.15 -5.89
C GLN A 572 15.38 5.92 -6.84
N TRP A 573 16.24 4.94 -6.55
CA TRP A 573 17.45 4.66 -7.31
C TRP A 573 17.92 3.24 -7.02
N PHE A 574 18.91 2.79 -7.78
CA PHE A 574 19.53 1.49 -7.60
C PHE A 574 20.98 1.59 -7.17
N ARG A 575 21.45 0.65 -6.35
CA ARG A 575 22.85 0.54 -5.97
C ARG A 575 23.46 -0.73 -6.56
N PHE A 576 24.54 -0.59 -7.32
CA PHE A 576 25.33 -1.76 -7.71
C PHE A 576 25.92 -2.43 -6.46
N ARG A 577 25.63 -3.72 -6.25
CA ARG A 577 26.02 -4.44 -5.04
C ARG A 577 27.10 -5.48 -5.32
N VAL A 578 26.80 -6.46 -6.17
CA VAL A 578 27.60 -7.68 -6.31
C VAL A 578 27.61 -8.17 -7.76
N GLN A 579 28.72 -8.81 -8.11
CA GLN A 579 28.92 -9.60 -9.32
C GLN A 579 29.18 -11.05 -8.89
N TYR A 580 28.32 -11.97 -9.29
CA TYR A 580 28.53 -13.41 -9.11
C TYR A 580 29.14 -13.97 -10.38
N CYS A 581 30.38 -14.46 -10.32
CA CYS A 581 31.00 -15.11 -11.48
C CYS A 581 30.53 -16.57 -11.59
N PHE A 582 30.20 -17.00 -12.80
CA PHE A 582 30.02 -18.40 -13.14
C PHE A 582 31.41 -19.03 -13.34
N SER A 583 31.64 -20.17 -12.69
CA SER A 583 32.90 -20.93 -12.77
C SER A 583 32.97 -21.78 -14.03
#